data_AF-A0A6J1QWV0-F1
#
_entry.id   AF-A0A6J1QWV0-F1
#
_cell.length_a   1.000
_cell.length_b   1.000
_cell.length_c   1.000
_cell.angle_alpha   90.00
_cell.angle_beta   90.00
_cell.angle_gamma   90.00
#
_symmetry.space_group_name_H-M   'P 1'
#
loop_
_entity.id
_entity.type
_entity.pdbx_description
1 polymer ?
#
loop_
_entity_poly.entity_id
_entity_poly.type
_entity_poly.pdbx_seq_one_letter_code
_entity_poly.pdbx_strand_id
1 'polypeptide(L)'
;MSGRRKRNKNKLLERKPRRVLGKEQKHYRESGEESEELDEDDEAEVNERSVQFPVAMWDMEHCDPKKCSGRKLARHGLIKILRLGARFPGLCLTPISDKCVSPTDCDIVREYGCAVVDCSWARLDDTPFNRMKTPHPRLLPFLVAANPINYGKPCQLSCVEAIAATLIITGFPDEANLYLGKFSWGHAFLELNGELLEKYARCASSKEVIATQEEYLKNAWQEKLDRLALPDFPQSDTESEEEKEEKDGNAVAEAAEKLGDIKV
;
A
#
# COMPACT_ATOMS: atom_id res chain seq x y z
N MET A 1 -5.20 -8.64 -83.76
CA MET A 1 -5.96 -7.48 -83.25
C MET A 1 -6.19 -7.67 -81.75
N SER A 2 -5.44 -6.94 -80.92
CA SER A 2 -5.38 -7.12 -79.46
C SER A 2 -6.27 -6.08 -78.77
N GLY A 3 -7.39 -6.53 -78.21
CA GLY A 3 -8.38 -5.72 -77.49
C GLY A 3 -8.03 -5.59 -76.01
N ARG A 4 -7.53 -4.42 -75.64
CA ARG A 4 -6.99 -3.99 -74.34
C ARG A 4 -8.07 -3.97 -73.24
N ARG A 5 -7.98 -4.82 -72.21
CA ARG A 5 -8.71 -4.65 -70.94
C ARG A 5 -8.15 -3.43 -70.20
N LYS A 6 -8.95 -2.36 -70.06
CA LYS A 6 -8.64 -1.21 -69.19
C LYS A 6 -8.69 -1.66 -67.72
N ARG A 7 -7.53 -1.85 -67.08
CA ARG A 7 -7.41 -1.97 -65.63
C ARG A 7 -7.60 -0.57 -65.00
N ASN A 8 -8.67 -0.38 -64.24
CA ASN A 8 -8.90 0.80 -63.42
C ASN A 8 -7.74 0.95 -62.41
N LYS A 9 -6.96 2.04 -62.53
CA LYS A 9 -5.76 2.30 -61.71
C LYS A 9 -6.03 3.03 -60.38
N ASN A 10 -7.29 3.21 -59.96
CA ASN A 10 -7.63 3.99 -58.76
C ASN A 10 -8.19 3.15 -57.60
N LYS A 11 -7.63 1.96 -57.33
CA LYS A 11 -8.01 1.15 -56.16
C LYS A 11 -6.86 0.91 -55.17
N LEU A 12 -5.90 1.84 -55.11
CA LEU A 12 -4.66 1.70 -54.34
C LEU A 12 -4.39 2.85 -53.36
N LEU A 13 -5.41 3.62 -52.97
CA LEU A 13 -5.28 4.76 -52.04
C LEU A 13 -6.20 4.72 -50.81
N GLU A 14 -6.65 3.54 -50.40
CA GLU A 14 -7.17 3.36 -49.03
C GLU A 14 -6.38 2.27 -48.30
N ARG A 15 -5.08 2.50 -48.14
CA ARG A 15 -4.32 1.75 -47.14
C ARG A 15 -4.70 2.34 -45.78
N LYS A 16 -5.59 1.66 -45.06
CA LYS A 16 -5.84 1.94 -43.63
C LYS A 16 -4.48 2.07 -42.93
N PRO A 17 -4.23 3.13 -42.15
CA PRO A 17 -2.96 3.30 -41.48
C PRO A 17 -2.73 2.09 -40.56
N ARG A 18 -1.61 1.39 -40.76
CA ARG A 18 -1.13 0.43 -39.75
C ARG A 18 -0.73 1.25 -38.53
N ARG A 19 -1.61 1.33 -37.54
CA ARG A 19 -1.24 1.75 -36.19
C ARG A 19 -0.27 0.70 -35.65
N VAL A 20 1.02 0.97 -35.75
CA VAL A 20 2.03 0.23 -34.99
C VAL A 20 1.99 0.84 -33.59
N LEU A 21 1.42 0.11 -32.63
CA LEU A 21 1.48 0.48 -31.22
C LEU A 21 2.95 0.39 -30.78
N GLY A 22 3.46 1.41 -30.09
CA GLY A 22 4.78 1.37 -29.48
C GLY A 22 4.87 0.25 -28.43
N LYS A 23 6.09 -0.23 -28.13
CA LYS A 23 6.32 -1.31 -27.15
C LYS A 23 5.61 -1.05 -25.80
N GLU A 24 5.55 0.21 -25.37
CA GLU A 24 4.86 0.63 -24.13
C GLU A 24 3.33 0.50 -24.21
N GLN A 25 2.71 0.83 -25.36
CA GLN A 25 1.27 0.65 -25.57
C GLN A 25 0.89 -0.82 -25.73
N LYS A 26 1.82 -1.66 -26.18
CA LYS A 26 1.65 -3.10 -26.25
C LYS A 26 1.67 -3.72 -24.86
N HIS A 27 2.62 -3.29 -24.01
CA HIS A 27 2.68 -3.66 -22.60
C HIS A 27 1.39 -3.26 -21.87
N TYR A 28 0.87 -2.04 -22.06
CA TYR A 28 -0.37 -1.60 -21.41
C TYR A 28 -1.63 -2.39 -21.83
N ARG A 29 -1.62 -2.99 -23.04
CA ARG A 29 -2.75 -3.78 -23.55
C ARG A 29 -2.63 -5.26 -23.15
N GLU A 30 -1.42 -5.80 -23.12
CA GLU A 30 -1.12 -7.13 -22.58
C GLU A 30 -1.32 -7.16 -21.05
N SER A 31 -0.99 -6.08 -20.32
CA SER A 31 -1.30 -5.94 -18.88
C SER A 31 -2.78 -5.63 -18.56
N GLY A 32 -3.54 -5.15 -19.55
CA GLY A 32 -4.96 -4.80 -19.38
C GLY A 32 -5.93 -5.96 -19.65
N GLU A 33 -5.47 -7.03 -20.30
CA GLU A 33 -6.27 -8.23 -20.58
C GLU A 33 -6.02 -9.37 -19.55
N GLU A 34 -5.08 -9.19 -18.61
CA GLU A 34 -4.77 -10.13 -17.51
C GLU A 34 -5.34 -9.73 -16.13
N SER A 35 -6.20 -8.70 -16.04
CA SER A 35 -6.68 -8.18 -14.74
C SER A 35 -8.19 -8.21 -14.51
N GLU A 36 -8.92 -9.06 -15.23
CA GLU A 36 -10.26 -9.50 -14.82
C GLU A 36 -10.17 -10.84 -14.07
N GLU A 37 -9.27 -10.92 -13.08
CA GLU A 37 -9.39 -11.91 -12.00
C GLU A 37 -10.59 -11.46 -11.16
N LEU A 38 -11.79 -11.87 -11.58
CA LEU A 38 -12.93 -11.96 -10.69
C LEU A 38 -12.48 -12.87 -9.55
N ASP A 39 -12.43 -12.33 -8.33
CA ASP A 39 -12.35 -13.12 -7.08
C ASP A 39 -13.52 -14.11 -7.10
N GLU A 40 -13.37 -15.27 -7.76
CA GLU A 40 -14.19 -16.44 -7.49
C GLU A 40 -13.96 -16.73 -6.01
N ASP A 41 -15.05 -16.72 -5.23
CA ASP A 41 -15.05 -17.07 -3.82
C ASP A 41 -14.48 -18.48 -3.71
N ASP A 42 -13.16 -18.56 -3.47
CA ASP A 42 -12.47 -19.78 -3.16
C ASP A 42 -12.95 -20.19 -1.75
N GLU A 43 -14.05 -20.96 -1.71
CA GLU A 43 -14.47 -21.75 -0.55
C GLU A 43 -13.48 -22.91 -0.32
N ALA A 44 -12.19 -22.59 -0.26
CA ALA A 44 -11.15 -23.49 0.19
C ALA A 44 -11.13 -23.53 1.73
N GLU A 45 -11.30 -24.75 2.23
CA GLU A 45 -11.36 -25.21 3.62
C GLU A 45 -10.90 -24.25 4.72
N VAL A 46 -11.77 -24.10 5.73
CA VAL A 46 -11.51 -23.43 7.00
C VAL A 46 -10.33 -24.11 7.69
N ASN A 47 -9.14 -23.51 7.56
CA ASN A 47 -8.08 -23.78 8.51
C ASN A 47 -8.52 -23.16 9.85
N GLU A 48 -8.93 -24.00 10.80
CA GLU A 48 -9.49 -23.67 12.13
C GLU A 48 -8.49 -22.94 13.07
N ARG A 49 -7.64 -22.06 12.56
CA ARG A 49 -6.91 -21.11 13.40
C ARG A 49 -7.86 -19.97 13.75
N SER A 50 -8.62 -20.16 14.82
CA SER A 50 -9.41 -19.08 15.42
C SER A 50 -8.48 -18.00 15.98
N VAL A 51 -8.75 -16.74 15.65
CA VAL A 51 -8.05 -15.60 16.27
C VAL A 51 -8.36 -15.58 17.76
N GLN A 52 -7.33 -15.48 18.60
CA GLN A 52 -7.46 -15.64 20.06
C GLN A 52 -8.08 -14.42 20.76
N PHE A 53 -8.20 -13.29 20.07
CA PHE A 53 -8.69 -12.02 20.59
C PHE A 53 -9.64 -11.35 19.59
N PRO A 54 -10.56 -10.48 20.07
CA PRO A 54 -11.55 -9.86 19.19
C PRO A 54 -10.90 -8.83 18.26
N VAL A 55 -11.22 -8.90 16.97
CA VAL A 55 -10.88 -7.84 16.02
C VAL A 55 -12.14 -7.13 15.58
N ALA A 56 -12.11 -5.80 15.53
CA ALA A 56 -13.29 -5.00 15.26
C ALA A 56 -13.03 -3.82 14.31
N MET A 57 -14.08 -3.27 13.71
CA MET A 57 -13.96 -2.03 12.94
C MET A 57 -15.17 -1.13 13.12
N TRP A 58 -14.96 0.18 13.07
CA TRP A 58 -16.02 1.13 12.76
C TRP A 58 -16.10 1.30 11.25
N ASP A 59 -17.21 0.91 10.64
CA ASP A 59 -17.48 1.08 9.21
C ASP A 59 -18.16 2.43 8.97
N MET A 60 -17.51 3.31 8.20
CA MET A 60 -18.05 4.61 7.80
C MET A 60 -18.85 4.58 6.51
N GLU A 61 -18.87 3.44 5.81
CA GLU A 61 -19.55 3.24 4.53
C GLU A 61 -19.08 4.21 3.43
N HIS A 62 -17.85 4.72 3.54
CA HIS A 62 -17.24 5.64 2.57
C HIS A 62 -16.65 4.93 1.34
N CYS A 63 -16.47 3.61 1.43
CA CYS A 63 -15.81 2.78 0.43
C CYS A 63 -16.83 1.90 -0.33
N ASP A 64 -16.51 1.51 -1.56
CA ASP A 64 -17.27 0.50 -2.29
C ASP A 64 -17.26 -0.83 -1.49
N PRO A 65 -18.43 -1.39 -1.10
CA PRO A 65 -18.51 -2.63 -0.33
C PRO A 65 -17.74 -3.80 -0.94
N LYS A 66 -17.61 -3.87 -2.27
CA LYS A 66 -16.92 -4.97 -2.95
C LYS A 66 -15.40 -4.86 -2.85
N LYS A 67 -14.88 -3.64 -2.79
CA LYS A 67 -13.43 -3.36 -2.73
C LYS A 67 -12.93 -3.14 -1.30
N CYS A 68 -13.84 -2.93 -0.36
CA CYS A 68 -13.48 -2.69 1.02
C CYS A 68 -12.92 -3.97 1.68
N SER A 69 -11.63 -3.91 2.06
CA SER A 69 -10.95 -4.98 2.79
C SER A 69 -11.62 -5.27 4.15
N GLY A 70 -12.05 -4.25 4.89
CA GLY A 70 -12.77 -4.42 6.15
C GLY A 70 -14.08 -5.19 5.99
N ARG A 71 -14.89 -4.86 4.98
CA ARG A 71 -16.13 -5.60 4.67
C ARG A 71 -15.86 -7.01 4.15
N LYS A 72 -14.78 -7.25 3.39
CA LYS A 72 -14.34 -8.60 3.03
C LYS A 72 -14.02 -9.43 4.28
N LEU A 73 -13.25 -8.89 5.23
CA LEU A 73 -12.98 -9.54 6.51
C LEU A 73 -14.26 -9.83 7.31
N ALA A 74 -15.25 -8.94 7.26
CA ALA A 74 -16.53 -9.14 7.95
C ALA A 74 -17.34 -10.30 7.34
N ARG A 75 -17.31 -10.45 6.01
CA ARG A 75 -17.92 -11.61 5.31
C ARG A 75 -17.27 -12.93 5.72
N HIS A 76 -15.95 -12.94 5.95
CA HIS A 76 -15.23 -14.12 6.46
C HIS A 76 -15.36 -14.34 7.97
N GLY A 77 -16.12 -13.50 8.69
CA GLY A 77 -16.28 -13.63 10.14
C GLY A 77 -15.02 -13.31 10.96
N LEU A 78 -14.02 -12.67 10.35
CA LEU A 78 -12.74 -12.33 11.00
C LEU A 78 -12.78 -11.00 11.75
N ILE A 79 -13.76 -10.12 11.45
CA ILE A 79 -13.88 -8.81 12.09
C ILE A 79 -15.33 -8.50 12.46
N LYS A 80 -15.53 -7.86 13.61
CA LYS A 80 -16.83 -7.40 14.07
C LYS A 80 -17.05 -5.93 13.71
N ILE A 81 -18.16 -5.62 13.05
CA ILE A 81 -18.56 -4.23 12.78
C ILE A 81 -19.16 -3.61 14.04
N LEU A 82 -18.61 -2.46 14.44
CA LEU A 82 -19.04 -1.65 15.56
C LEU A 82 -19.93 -0.51 15.08
N ARG A 83 -20.99 -0.22 15.84
CA ARG A 83 -21.80 0.98 15.62
C ARG A 83 -21.02 2.22 16.06
N LEU A 84 -21.25 3.35 15.39
CA LEU A 84 -20.73 4.64 15.85
C LEU A 84 -21.17 4.94 17.29
N GLY A 85 -20.22 5.33 18.15
CA GLY A 85 -20.45 5.52 19.59
C GLY A 85 -20.21 4.28 20.44
N ALA A 86 -20.12 3.09 19.85
CA ALA A 86 -19.71 1.89 20.58
C ALA A 86 -18.26 2.05 21.06
N ARG A 87 -18.00 1.61 22.29
CA ARG A 87 -16.65 1.58 22.87
C ARG A 87 -15.99 0.26 22.50
N PHE A 88 -14.71 0.33 22.10
CA PHE A 88 -13.83 -0.84 22.00
C PHE A 88 -12.78 -0.77 23.11
N PRO A 89 -12.62 -1.81 23.94
CA PRO A 89 -11.69 -1.77 25.07
C PRO A 89 -10.22 -1.90 24.63
N GLY A 90 -9.95 -2.56 23.50
CA GLY A 90 -8.60 -2.82 23.02
C GLY A 90 -7.98 -1.67 22.23
N LEU A 91 -6.88 -2.00 21.57
CA LEU A 91 -6.08 -1.06 20.78
C LEU A 91 -6.86 -0.59 19.55
N CYS A 92 -6.87 0.71 19.26
CA CYS A 92 -7.52 1.24 18.06
C CYS A 92 -6.53 1.97 17.20
N LEU A 93 -6.46 1.61 15.91
CA LEU A 93 -5.71 2.35 14.92
C LEU A 93 -6.51 3.57 14.48
N THR A 94 -5.95 4.76 14.69
CA THR A 94 -6.63 6.02 14.40
C THR A 94 -5.63 7.13 14.10
N PRO A 95 -5.87 7.99 13.10
CA PRO A 95 -4.96 9.07 12.72
C PRO A 95 -4.87 10.19 13.77
N ILE A 96 -5.73 10.20 14.78
CA ILE A 96 -5.75 11.22 15.86
C ILE A 96 -4.93 10.82 17.10
N SER A 97 -4.13 9.74 17.03
CA SER A 97 -3.31 9.29 18.16
C SER A 97 -1.93 9.94 18.15
N ASP A 98 -1.36 10.19 19.33
CA ASP A 98 0.04 10.66 19.46
C ASP A 98 1.05 9.51 19.67
N LYS A 99 0.56 8.32 20.02
CA LYS A 99 1.40 7.13 20.28
C LYS A 99 1.37 6.18 19.09
N CYS A 100 2.52 5.66 18.72
CA CYS A 100 2.66 4.65 17.68
C CYS A 100 2.49 3.24 18.27
N VAL A 101 1.98 2.29 17.48
CA VAL A 101 1.96 0.87 17.86
C VAL A 101 3.39 0.40 18.14
N SER A 102 3.56 -0.36 19.22
CA SER A 102 4.84 -0.95 19.57
C SER A 102 4.68 -2.28 20.28
N PRO A 103 5.76 -3.08 20.46
CA PRO A 103 5.68 -4.37 21.14
C PRO A 103 5.11 -4.30 22.56
N THR A 104 5.17 -3.14 23.23
CA THR A 104 4.55 -2.94 24.56
C THR A 104 3.02 -3.05 24.55
N ASP A 105 2.39 -2.99 23.38
CA ASP A 105 0.94 -3.14 23.23
C ASP A 105 0.48 -4.61 23.16
N CYS A 106 1.42 -5.57 23.22
CA CYS A 106 1.16 -7.01 23.14
C CYS A 106 0.08 -7.49 24.12
N ASP A 107 0.14 -7.07 25.40
CA ASP A 107 -0.83 -7.51 26.40
C ASP A 107 -2.22 -6.92 26.14
N ILE A 108 -2.30 -5.67 25.64
CA ILE A 108 -3.56 -5.03 25.26
C ILE A 108 -4.21 -5.80 24.12
N VAL A 109 -3.44 -6.15 23.09
CA VAL A 109 -3.95 -6.91 21.94
C VAL A 109 -4.35 -8.32 22.37
N ARG A 110 -3.56 -8.99 23.21
CA ARG A 110 -3.88 -10.33 23.71
C ARG A 110 -5.20 -10.37 24.49
N GLU A 111 -5.41 -9.42 25.38
CA GLU A 111 -6.56 -9.41 26.30
C GLU A 111 -7.82 -8.81 25.66
N TYR A 112 -7.66 -7.72 24.92
CA TYR A 112 -8.78 -6.91 24.43
C TYR A 112 -8.87 -6.80 22.90
N GLY A 113 -7.86 -7.28 22.19
CA GLY A 113 -7.79 -7.26 20.74
C GLY A 113 -7.48 -5.89 20.13
N CYS A 114 -7.74 -5.76 18.83
CA CYS A 114 -7.48 -4.54 18.07
C CYS A 114 -8.69 -4.11 17.22
N ALA A 115 -8.75 -2.81 16.92
CA ALA A 115 -9.78 -2.23 16.08
C ALA A 115 -9.21 -1.23 15.09
N VAL A 116 -9.92 -1.08 13.97
CA VAL A 116 -9.59 -0.12 12.91
C VAL A 116 -10.79 0.76 12.56
N VAL A 117 -10.52 1.89 11.92
CA VAL A 117 -11.56 2.76 11.36
C VAL A 117 -11.57 2.59 9.84
N ASP A 118 -12.62 1.95 9.31
CA ASP A 118 -12.80 1.78 7.87
C ASP A 118 -13.45 3.03 7.28
N CYS A 119 -12.61 3.89 6.69
CA CYS A 119 -13.01 5.10 6.01
C CYS A 119 -12.15 5.31 4.76
N SER A 120 -12.65 6.09 3.80
CA SER A 120 -11.85 6.42 2.64
C SER A 120 -10.80 7.47 2.99
N TRP A 121 -9.59 7.32 2.46
CA TRP A 121 -8.50 8.29 2.60
C TRP A 121 -8.90 9.71 2.15
N ALA A 122 -9.85 9.82 1.22
CA ALA A 122 -10.38 11.11 0.74
C ALA A 122 -11.35 11.81 1.73
N ARG A 123 -11.79 11.13 2.79
CA ARG A 123 -12.80 11.63 3.74
C ARG A 123 -12.35 11.52 5.20
N LEU A 124 -11.04 11.59 5.44
CA LEU A 124 -10.49 11.60 6.80
C LEU A 124 -11.03 12.79 7.60
N ASP A 125 -11.06 13.98 7.00
CA ASP A 125 -11.51 15.21 7.69
C ASP A 125 -13.00 15.17 8.09
N ASP A 126 -13.82 14.44 7.32
CA ASP A 126 -15.24 14.24 7.60
C ASP A 126 -15.51 13.15 8.66
N THR A 127 -14.50 12.35 9.00
CA THR A 127 -14.68 11.14 9.81
C THR A 127 -14.78 11.51 11.29
N PRO A 128 -15.87 11.13 12.00
CA PRO A 128 -16.11 11.56 13.37
C PRO A 128 -15.32 10.72 14.37
N PHE A 129 -13.98 10.80 14.34
CA PHE A 129 -13.08 10.02 15.21
C PHE A 129 -13.40 10.19 16.70
N ASN A 130 -13.87 11.38 17.12
CA ASN A 130 -14.32 11.68 18.49
C ASN A 130 -15.46 10.78 19.00
N ARG A 131 -16.22 10.15 18.09
CA ARG A 131 -17.31 9.22 18.44
C ARG A 131 -16.83 7.77 18.57
N MET A 132 -15.59 7.47 18.20
CA MET A 132 -14.99 6.15 18.28
C MET A 132 -14.15 6.09 19.55
N LYS A 133 -14.68 5.43 20.58
CA LYS A 133 -14.09 5.48 21.93
C LYS A 133 -13.24 4.25 22.20
N THR A 134 -11.96 4.48 22.47
CA THR A 134 -10.99 3.49 22.95
C THR A 134 -10.10 4.10 24.03
N PRO A 135 -9.68 3.34 25.06
CA PRO A 135 -8.63 3.78 25.98
C PRO A 135 -7.21 3.71 25.37
N HIS A 136 -7.03 3.02 24.25
CA HIS A 136 -5.72 2.70 23.66
C HIS A 136 -5.63 3.11 22.18
N PRO A 137 -5.77 4.40 21.83
CA PRO A 137 -5.55 4.86 20.46
C PRO A 137 -4.07 4.74 20.09
N ARG A 138 -3.78 4.30 18.86
CA ARG A 138 -2.43 4.19 18.28
C ARG A 138 -2.41 4.63 16.81
N LEU A 139 -1.27 5.19 16.39
CA LEU A 139 -0.87 5.33 15.00
C LEU A 139 -0.08 4.10 14.55
N LEU A 140 -0.11 3.80 13.27
CA LEU A 140 0.86 2.86 12.69
C LEU A 140 2.15 3.61 12.32
N PRO A 141 3.31 2.94 12.44
CA PRO A 141 4.54 3.50 11.93
C PRO A 141 4.53 3.52 10.40
N PHE A 142 5.51 4.20 9.82
CA PHE A 142 5.72 4.23 8.38
C PHE A 142 5.77 2.82 7.80
N LEU A 143 4.87 2.57 6.85
CA LEU A 143 4.78 1.34 6.07
C LEU A 143 4.26 1.70 4.68
N VAL A 144 4.57 0.87 3.69
CA VAL A 144 4.16 1.07 2.31
C VAL A 144 3.03 0.11 1.97
N ALA A 145 1.99 0.63 1.33
CA ALA A 145 0.85 -0.18 0.94
C ALA A 145 1.23 -1.15 -0.20
N ALA A 146 0.80 -2.40 -0.10
CA ALA A 146 0.89 -3.43 -1.13
C ALA A 146 -0.47 -3.75 -1.76
N ASN A 147 -1.57 -3.19 -1.24
CA ASN A 147 -2.89 -3.36 -1.83
C ASN A 147 -2.97 -2.77 -3.26
N PRO A 148 -3.78 -3.36 -4.17
CA PRO A 148 -3.86 -2.93 -5.58
C PRO A 148 -4.29 -1.48 -5.80
N ILE A 149 -4.98 -0.86 -4.84
CA ILE A 149 -5.53 0.50 -4.98
C ILE A 149 -4.45 1.56 -4.69
N ASN A 150 -3.60 1.30 -3.70
CA ASN A 150 -2.60 2.25 -3.19
C ASN A 150 -1.17 1.71 -3.23
N TYR A 151 -0.90 0.71 -4.06
CA TYR A 151 0.41 0.08 -4.15
C TYR A 151 1.56 1.10 -4.22
N GLY A 152 2.56 0.93 -3.37
CA GLY A 152 3.74 1.81 -3.30
C GLY A 152 3.51 3.13 -2.58
N LYS A 153 2.28 3.46 -2.17
CA LYS A 153 2.02 4.71 -1.44
C LYS A 153 2.36 4.56 0.05
N PRO A 154 3.08 5.53 0.64
CA PRO A 154 3.40 5.51 2.06
C PRO A 154 2.15 5.77 2.91
N CYS A 155 2.04 5.05 4.03
CA CYS A 155 1.01 5.20 5.07
C CYS A 155 -0.46 5.03 4.60
N GLN A 156 -0.72 4.75 3.33
CA GLN A 156 -2.07 4.56 2.77
C GLN A 156 -2.50 3.09 2.78
N LEU A 157 -2.33 2.45 3.93
CA LEU A 157 -2.65 1.05 4.14
C LEU A 157 -4.16 0.80 4.05
N SER A 158 -4.53 -0.40 3.62
CA SER A 158 -5.88 -0.94 3.77
C SER A 158 -6.14 -1.41 5.20
N CYS A 159 -7.40 -1.64 5.57
CA CYS A 159 -7.75 -2.14 6.91
C CYS A 159 -7.07 -3.46 7.24
N VAL A 160 -6.96 -4.38 6.28
CA VAL A 160 -6.29 -5.68 6.50
C VAL A 160 -4.78 -5.50 6.74
N GLU A 161 -4.11 -4.66 5.96
CA GLU A 161 -2.67 -4.37 6.15
C GLU A 161 -2.42 -3.69 7.49
N ALA A 162 -3.31 -2.77 7.89
CA ALA A 162 -3.21 -2.08 9.17
C ALA A 162 -3.37 -3.04 10.36
N ILE A 163 -4.33 -3.98 10.28
CA ILE A 163 -4.50 -5.05 11.25
C ILE A 163 -3.24 -5.93 11.27
N ALA A 164 -2.80 -6.43 10.11
CA ALA A 164 -1.65 -7.32 10.00
C ALA A 164 -0.37 -6.69 10.56
N ALA A 165 -0.08 -5.43 10.23
CA ALA A 165 1.04 -4.68 10.78
C ALA A 165 1.00 -4.61 12.30
N THR A 166 -0.18 -4.29 12.85
CA THR A 166 -0.39 -4.24 14.31
C THR A 166 -0.10 -5.58 14.95
N LEU A 167 -0.62 -6.66 14.37
CA LEU A 167 -0.44 -8.01 14.89
C LEU A 167 1.03 -8.43 14.85
N ILE A 168 1.75 -8.16 13.77
CA ILE A 168 3.18 -8.48 13.65
C ILE A 168 4.00 -7.69 14.68
N ILE A 169 3.80 -6.38 14.77
CA ILE A 169 4.54 -5.52 15.72
C ILE A 169 4.27 -5.95 17.17
N THR A 170 3.07 -6.45 17.46
CA THR A 170 2.70 -6.90 18.82
C THR A 170 2.96 -8.39 19.09
N GLY A 171 3.57 -9.12 18.15
CA GLY A 171 4.04 -10.50 18.37
C GLY A 171 3.05 -11.60 17.97
N PHE A 172 2.10 -11.31 17.07
CA PHE A 172 1.08 -12.22 16.55
C PHE A 172 1.19 -12.42 15.02
N PRO A 173 2.35 -12.89 14.49
CA PRO A 173 2.56 -13.01 13.05
C PRO A 173 1.70 -14.10 12.40
N ASP A 174 1.35 -15.17 13.13
CA ASP A 174 0.50 -16.24 12.60
C ASP A 174 -0.92 -15.75 12.34
N GLU A 175 -1.47 -14.95 13.25
CA GLU A 175 -2.74 -14.27 13.06
C GLU A 175 -2.65 -13.29 11.90
N ALA A 176 -1.58 -12.49 11.80
CA ALA A 176 -1.39 -11.58 10.66
C ALA A 176 -1.42 -12.31 9.31
N ASN A 177 -0.74 -13.46 9.22
CA ASN A 177 -0.74 -14.32 8.03
C ASN A 177 -2.15 -14.86 7.70
N LEU A 178 -2.96 -15.19 8.70
CA LEU A 178 -4.36 -15.60 8.50
C LEU A 178 -5.19 -14.48 7.86
N TYR A 179 -5.03 -13.23 8.33
CA TYR A 179 -5.75 -12.07 7.78
C TYR A 179 -5.32 -11.78 6.34
N LEU A 180 -4.01 -11.73 6.08
CA LEU A 180 -3.47 -11.45 4.75
C LEU A 180 -3.78 -12.58 3.76
N GLY A 181 -3.82 -13.83 4.21
CA GLY A 181 -4.14 -14.99 3.38
C GLY A 181 -5.56 -14.99 2.78
N LYS A 182 -6.44 -14.08 3.20
CA LYS A 182 -7.76 -13.87 2.56
C LYS A 182 -7.70 -12.98 1.30
N PHE A 183 -6.50 -12.52 0.95
CA PHE A 183 -6.25 -11.64 -0.18
C PHE A 183 -5.13 -12.25 -1.01
N SER A 184 -5.36 -12.46 -2.31
CA SER A 184 -4.38 -13.03 -3.24
C SER A 184 -3.05 -12.26 -3.22
N TRP A 185 -3.11 -10.94 -3.10
CA TRP A 185 -1.97 -10.02 -2.99
C TRP A 185 -1.41 -9.86 -1.57
N GLY A 186 -2.02 -10.48 -0.54
CA GLY A 186 -1.67 -10.22 0.87
C GLY A 186 -0.21 -10.54 1.23
N HIS A 187 0.39 -11.54 0.57
CA HIS A 187 1.81 -11.90 0.74
C HIS A 187 2.76 -10.75 0.36
N ALA A 188 2.42 -9.95 -0.66
CA ALA A 188 3.23 -8.83 -1.12
C ALA A 188 3.41 -7.76 -0.04
N PHE A 189 2.47 -7.63 0.91
CA PHE A 189 2.62 -6.70 2.03
C PHE A 189 3.80 -7.07 2.94
N LEU A 190 3.99 -8.37 3.20
CA LEU A 190 5.08 -8.90 4.02
C LEU A 190 6.41 -8.83 3.29
N GLU A 191 6.42 -9.09 1.99
CA GLU A 191 7.62 -8.96 1.16
C GLU A 191 8.09 -7.51 1.09
N LEU A 192 7.17 -6.58 0.89
CA LEU A 192 7.46 -5.16 0.76
C LEU A 192 7.95 -4.53 2.06
N ASN A 193 7.38 -4.92 3.20
CA ASN A 193 7.63 -4.28 4.49
C ASN A 193 8.40 -5.16 5.49
N GLY A 194 8.85 -6.34 5.08
CA GLY A 194 9.38 -7.36 6.00
C GLY A 194 10.51 -6.87 6.88
N GLU A 195 11.49 -6.16 6.31
CA GLU A 195 12.61 -5.59 7.06
C GLU A 195 12.15 -4.59 8.14
N LEU A 196 11.22 -3.71 7.79
CA LEU A 196 10.68 -2.70 8.71
C LEU A 196 9.85 -3.35 9.82
N LEU A 197 8.96 -4.27 9.46
CA LEU A 197 8.13 -5.00 10.42
C LEU A 197 8.99 -5.79 11.42
N GLU A 198 10.05 -6.43 10.95
CA GLU A 198 10.99 -7.16 11.81
C GLU A 198 11.76 -6.22 12.75
N LYS A 199 12.17 -5.04 12.27
CA LYS A 199 12.79 -4.01 13.12
C LYS A 199 11.80 -3.49 14.17
N TYR A 200 10.58 -3.13 13.79
CA TYR A 200 9.56 -2.63 14.71
C TYR A 200 9.18 -3.65 15.78
N ALA A 201 9.09 -4.94 15.43
CA ALA A 201 8.79 -6.01 16.38
C ALA A 201 9.89 -6.20 17.45
N ARG A 202 11.13 -5.74 17.19
CA ARG A 202 12.25 -5.79 18.14
C ARG A 202 12.36 -4.56 19.04
N CYS A 203 11.66 -3.47 18.72
CA CYS A 203 11.71 -2.24 19.50
C CYS A 203 11.13 -2.43 20.91
N ALA A 204 11.69 -1.75 21.91
CA ALA A 204 11.21 -1.79 23.28
C ALA A 204 10.09 -0.78 23.56
N SER A 205 9.86 0.21 22.68
CA SER A 205 8.86 1.26 22.92
C SER A 205 8.38 1.98 21.66
N SER A 206 7.24 2.66 21.75
CA SER A 206 6.73 3.55 20.69
C SER A 206 7.74 4.62 20.26
N LYS A 207 8.60 5.11 21.15
CA LYS A 207 9.63 6.11 20.79
C LYS A 207 10.72 5.50 19.91
N GLU A 208 11.10 4.26 20.21
CA GLU A 208 12.10 3.54 19.45
C GLU A 208 11.58 3.17 18.06
N VAL A 209 10.31 2.77 17.96
CA VAL A 209 9.63 2.57 16.66
C VAL A 209 9.69 3.85 15.81
N ILE A 210 9.44 5.02 16.41
CA ILE A 210 9.56 6.32 15.74
C ILE A 210 11.01 6.59 15.30
N ALA A 211 12.00 6.33 16.15
CA ALA A 211 13.40 6.50 15.78
C ALA A 211 13.82 5.56 14.62
N THR A 212 13.35 4.32 14.64
CA THR A 212 13.62 3.32 13.59
C THR A 212 13.04 3.74 12.24
N GLN A 213 11.80 4.27 12.20
CA GLN A 213 11.24 4.77 10.94
C GLN A 213 11.98 6.03 10.44
N GLU A 214 12.39 6.93 11.34
CA GLU A 214 13.13 8.13 10.96
C GLU A 214 14.48 7.79 10.34
N GLU A 215 15.19 6.82 10.92
CA GLU A 215 16.43 6.29 10.38
C GLU A 215 16.22 5.64 9.00
N TYR A 216 15.19 4.80 8.86
CA TYR A 216 14.87 4.16 7.59
C TYR A 216 14.58 5.19 6.50
N LEU A 217 13.73 6.18 6.79
CA LEU A 217 13.39 7.24 5.85
C LEU A 217 14.65 8.00 5.45
N LYS A 218 15.47 8.42 6.40
CA LYS A 218 16.72 9.13 6.12
C LYS A 218 17.64 8.35 5.17
N ASN A 219 17.78 7.04 5.39
CA ASN A 219 18.60 6.18 4.54
C ASN A 219 17.99 6.05 3.13
N ALA A 220 16.67 5.87 3.02
CA ALA A 220 15.98 5.81 1.73
C ALA A 220 16.13 7.12 0.93
N TRP A 221 16.12 8.27 1.60
CA TRP A 221 16.38 9.57 0.97
C TRP A 221 17.82 9.69 0.49
N GLN A 222 18.78 9.27 1.30
CA GLN A 222 20.19 9.27 0.89
C GLN A 222 20.41 8.38 -0.32
N GLU A 223 19.86 7.17 -0.33
CA GLU A 223 19.93 6.25 -1.47
C GLU A 223 19.33 6.86 -2.73
N LYS A 224 18.18 7.55 -2.61
CA LYS A 224 17.57 8.26 -3.74
C LYS A 224 18.48 9.36 -4.28
N LEU A 225 19.11 10.15 -3.41
CA LEU A 225 20.05 11.19 -3.82
C LEU A 225 21.28 10.60 -4.50
N ASP A 226 21.84 9.52 -3.96
CA ASP A 226 22.99 8.83 -4.53
C ASP A 226 22.66 8.27 -5.92
N ARG A 227 21.46 7.69 -6.10
CA ARG A 227 20.98 7.23 -7.42
C ARG A 227 20.83 8.37 -8.44
N LEU A 228 20.38 9.55 -8.01
CA LEU A 228 20.27 10.73 -8.89
C LEU A 228 21.64 11.35 -9.24
N ALA A 229 22.63 11.15 -8.37
CA ALA A 229 24.00 11.60 -8.60
C ALA A 229 24.74 10.73 -9.63
N LEU A 230 24.32 9.48 -9.84
CA LEU A 230 24.88 8.62 -10.88
C LEU A 230 24.55 9.17 -12.28
N PRO A 231 25.49 9.06 -13.25
CA PRO A 231 25.18 9.32 -14.65
C PRO A 231 24.15 8.32 -15.19
N ASP A 232 23.20 8.79 -16.00
CA ASP A 232 22.15 7.93 -16.60
C ASP A 232 22.73 6.94 -17.63
N PHE A 233 23.89 7.27 -18.19
CA PHE A 233 24.62 6.43 -19.14
C PHE A 233 25.97 6.02 -18.56
N PRO A 234 26.44 4.78 -18.79
CA PRO A 234 27.81 4.41 -18.47
C PRO A 234 28.76 5.36 -19.21
N GLN A 235 29.86 5.73 -18.55
CA GLN A 235 30.88 6.58 -19.16
C GLN A 235 31.35 5.89 -20.45
N SER A 236 31.11 6.54 -21.58
CA SER A 236 31.68 6.12 -22.86
C SER A 236 33.17 6.43 -22.79
N ASP A 237 34.03 5.42 -22.96
CA ASP A 237 35.50 5.54 -23.03
C ASP A 237 35.95 6.26 -24.33
N THR A 238 35.33 7.37 -24.67
CA THR A 238 35.64 8.17 -25.85
C THR A 238 36.14 9.52 -25.37
N GLU A 239 37.46 9.71 -25.37
CA GLU A 239 38.13 10.97 -25.07
C GLU A 239 37.49 12.11 -25.87
N SER A 240 36.60 12.87 -25.23
CA SER A 240 35.99 14.08 -25.78
C SER A 240 35.77 15.04 -24.62
N GLU A 241 36.16 16.29 -24.84
CA GLU A 241 36.38 17.34 -23.85
C GLU A 241 35.17 17.63 -22.93
N GLU A 242 35.47 17.95 -21.68
CA GLU A 242 34.55 18.21 -20.58
C GLU A 242 33.60 19.40 -20.87
N GLU A 243 32.32 19.12 -21.13
CA GLU A 243 31.25 20.07 -20.83
C GLU A 243 30.64 19.71 -19.46
N LYS A 244 30.94 20.53 -18.46
CA LYS A 244 30.29 20.45 -17.14
C LYS A 244 28.84 20.88 -17.27
N GLU A 245 27.93 19.93 -17.45
CA GLU A 245 26.51 20.18 -17.19
C GLU A 245 26.32 20.38 -15.68
N GLU A 246 25.96 21.61 -15.28
CA GLU A 246 25.46 21.90 -13.93
C GLU A 246 24.14 21.13 -13.73
N LYS A 247 24.17 20.00 -13.01
CA LYS A 247 22.95 19.29 -12.62
C LYS A 247 22.14 20.13 -11.62
N ASP A 248 20.87 20.28 -11.97
CA ASP A 248 19.84 21.13 -11.41
C ASP A 248 19.61 20.94 -9.89
N GLY A 249 20.11 21.87 -9.07
CA GLY A 249 19.92 21.90 -7.62
C GLY A 249 18.45 22.01 -7.17
N ASN A 250 17.54 22.26 -8.12
CA ASN A 250 16.11 22.36 -7.91
C ASN A 250 15.44 21.01 -7.59
N ALA A 251 15.90 19.90 -8.19
CA ALA A 251 15.33 18.57 -7.95
C ALA A 251 15.61 18.03 -6.54
N VAL A 252 16.75 18.40 -5.97
CA VAL A 252 17.14 18.05 -4.59
C VAL A 252 16.33 18.84 -3.57
N ALA A 253 16.06 20.12 -3.86
CA ALA A 253 15.21 20.98 -3.03
C ALA A 253 13.73 20.53 -3.04
N GLU A 254 13.18 20.19 -4.22
CA GLU A 254 11.80 19.71 -4.35
C GLU A 254 11.59 18.33 -3.70
N ALA A 255 12.63 17.50 -3.70
CA ALA A 255 12.67 16.24 -2.96
C ALA A 255 12.63 16.46 -1.44
N ALA A 256 13.38 17.44 -0.92
CA ALA A 256 13.39 17.79 0.50
C ALA A 256 12.09 18.45 0.98
N GLU A 257 11.42 19.24 0.13
CA GLU A 257 10.13 19.87 0.45
C GLU A 257 9.00 18.83 0.59
N LYS A 258 8.99 17.81 -0.29
CA LYS A 258 8.07 16.66 -0.18
C LYS A 258 8.23 15.85 1.10
N LEU A 259 9.38 15.93 1.78
CA LEU A 259 9.60 15.32 3.11
C LEU A 259 8.82 16.05 4.21
N GLY A 260 8.77 17.38 4.15
CA GLY A 260 8.07 18.20 5.15
C GLY A 260 6.55 18.00 5.13
N ASP A 261 6.02 17.59 3.98
CA ASP A 261 4.59 17.33 3.78
C ASP A 261 4.15 15.89 4.12
N ILE A 262 5.09 14.97 4.35
CA ILE A 262 4.77 13.65 4.90
C ILE A 262 4.49 13.86 6.40
N LYS A 263 3.25 14.24 6.72
CA LYS A 263 2.75 14.15 8.09
C LYS A 263 2.71 12.68 8.49
N VAL A 264 3.68 12.28 9.30
CA VAL A 264 3.63 11.08 10.15
C VAL A 264 2.66 11.33 11.29
#